data_AF-A0A9Y2EUT5-F1
#
_entry.id   AF-A0A9Y2EUT5-F1
#
_cell.length_a   1.000
_cell.length_b   1.000
_cell.length_c   1.000
_cell.angle_alpha   90.00
_cell.angle_beta   90.00
_cell.angle_gamma   90.00
#
_symmetry.space_group_name_H-M   'P 1'
#
loop_
_entity.id
_entity.type
_entity.pdbx_description
1 polymer ?
#
loop_
_entity_poly.entity_id
_entity_poly.type
_entity_poly.pdbx_seq_one_letter_code
_entity_poly.pdbx_strand_id
1 'polypeptide(L)' 'MITPELIQRINELAKKKKANTITEEELVEQTKLRRIYIDHFKMHVKHHLDNIEFVDTPPRKPH' A
#
# COMPACT_ATOMS: atom_id res chain seq x y z
N MET A 1 -10.78 1.64 -2.14
CA MET A 1 -10.34 0.57 -1.20
C MET A 1 -9.25 -0.24 -1.90
N ILE A 2 -8.20 -0.64 -1.19
CA ILE A 2 -7.20 -1.56 -1.73
C ILE A 2 -7.81 -2.96 -1.71
N THR A 3 -7.96 -3.59 -2.87
CA THR A 3 -8.41 -4.99 -2.96
C THR A 3 -7.21 -5.94 -3.08
N PRO A 4 -7.33 -7.18 -2.58
CA PRO A 4 -6.29 -8.19 -2.78
C PRO A 4 -6.03 -8.47 -4.26
N GLU A 5 -7.06 -8.36 -5.11
CA GLU A 5 -6.96 -8.48 -6.56
C GLU A 5 -6.04 -7.42 -7.18
N LEU A 6 -6.13 -6.16 -6.73
CA LEU A 6 -5.25 -5.08 -7.19
C LEU A 6 -3.79 -5.37 -6.87
N ILE A 7 -3.51 -5.87 -5.66
CA ILE A 7 -2.15 -6.23 -5.23
C ILE A 7 -1.63 -7.40 -6.06
N GLN A 8 -2.46 -8.44 -6.27
CA GLN A 8 -2.10 -9.58 -7.12
C GLN A 8 -1.76 -9.13 -8.54
N ARG A 9 -2.59 -8.27 -9.14
CA ARG A 9 -2.36 -7.73 -10.48
C ARG A 9 -1.05 -6.93 -10.57
N ILE A 10 -0.75 -6.07 -9.60
CA ILE A 10 0.54 -5.36 -9.54
C ILE A 10 1.72 -6.34 -9.50
N ASN A 11 1.60 -7.43 -8.74
CA ASN A 11 2.64 -8.45 -8.62
C ASN A 11 2.81 -9.26 -9.91
N GLU A 12 1.73 -9.61 -10.60
CA GLU A 12 1.76 -10.26 -11.92
C GLU A 12 2.49 -9.39 -12.94
N LEU A 13 2.11 -8.12 -13.06
CA LEU A 13 2.76 -7.16 -13.95
C LEU A 13 4.24 -6.95 -13.55
N ALA A 14 4.56 -6.98 -12.25
CA ALA A 14 5.95 -6.89 -11.79
C ALA A 14 6.78 -8.12 -12.20
N LYS A 15 6.20 -9.32 -12.15
CA LYS A 15 6.85 -10.54 -12.65
C LYS A 15 7.09 -10.48 -14.16
N LYS A 16 6.10 -10.05 -14.94
CA LYS A 16 6.25 -9.85 -16.40
C LYS A 16 7.33 -8.82 -16.73
N LYS A 17 7.36 -7.70 -16.02
CA LYS A 17 8.40 -6.68 -16.17
C LYS A 17 9.80 -7.24 -15.86
N LYS A 18 9.94 -8.02 -14.79
CA LYS A 18 11.21 -8.67 -14.43
C LYS A 18 11.66 -9.68 -15.50
N ALA A 19 10.71 -10.34 -16.15
CA ALA A 19 10.97 -11.26 -17.25
C ALA A 19 11.16 -10.58 -18.62
N ASN A 20 11.07 -9.25 -18.70
CA ASN A 20 11.06 -8.47 -19.96
C ASN A 20 9.98 -8.90 -20.97
N THR A 21 8.89 -9.53 -20.50
CA THR A 21 7.76 -9.96 -21.34
C THR A 21 6.54 -9.05 -21.20
N ILE A 22 6.71 -7.87 -20.60
CA ILE A 22 5.65 -6.90 -20.38
C ILE A 22 5.41 -6.07 -21.65
N THR A 23 4.15 -5.84 -21.99
CA THR A 23 3.80 -4.93 -23.09
C THR A 23 3.73 -3.48 -22.63
N GLU A 24 3.72 -2.53 -23.57
CA GLU A 24 3.62 -1.10 -23.25
C GLU A 24 2.27 -0.77 -22.58
N GLU A 25 1.18 -1.42 -23.00
CA GLU A 25 -0.14 -1.31 -22.37
C GLU A 25 -0.12 -1.80 -20.91
N GLU A 26 0.52 -2.94 -20.67
CA GLU A 26 0.68 -3.51 -19.32
C GLU A 26 1.59 -2.64 -18.43
N LEU A 27 2.57 -1.96 -19.00
CA LEU A 27 3.42 -1.01 -18.28
C LEU A 27 2.62 0.22 -17.83
N VAL A 28 1.74 0.73 -18.69
CA VAL A 28 0.81 1.81 -18.36
C VAL A 28 -0.18 1.35 -17.27
N GLU A 29 -0.75 0.14 -17.40
CA GLU A 29 -1.61 -0.47 -16.39
C GLU A 29 -0.89 -0.57 -15.04
N GLN A 30 0.34 -1.12 -15.04
CA GLN A 30 1.14 -1.26 -13.83
C GLN A 30 1.39 0.09 -13.15
N THR A 31 1.69 1.12 -13.92
CA THR A 31 1.96 2.47 -13.42
C THR A 31 0.71 3.06 -12.77
N LYS A 32 -0.45 2.91 -13.43
CA LYS A 32 -1.74 3.36 -12.90
C LYS A 32 -2.10 2.64 -11.60
N LEU A 33 -1.97 1.31 -11.57
CA LEU A 33 -2.27 0.50 -10.38
C LEU A 33 -1.34 0.84 -9.21
N ARG A 34 -0.04 1.02 -9.46
CA ARG A 34 0.93 1.43 -8.44
C ARG A 34 0.59 2.79 -7.84
N ARG A 35 0.14 3.74 -8.66
CA ARG A 35 -0.26 5.07 -8.17
C ARG A 35 -1.47 4.98 -7.24
N ILE A 36 -2.50 4.25 -7.65
CA ILE A 36 -3.70 3.99 -6.82
C ILE A 36 -3.30 3.32 -5.49
N TYR A 37 -2.40 2.33 -5.53
CA TYR A 37 -1.90 1.66 -4.32
C TYR A 37 -1.21 2.64 -3.37
N ILE A 38 -0.30 3.47 -3.89
CA ILE A 38 0.48 4.43 -3.09
C ILE A 38 -0.43 5.50 -2.49
N ASP A 39 -1.37 6.04 -3.25
CA ASP A 39 -2.27 7.09 -2.77
C ASP A 39 -3.16 6.57 -1.64
N HIS A 40 -3.70 5.36 -1.78
CA HIS A 40 -4.44 4.70 -0.72
C HIS A 40 -3.57 4.36 0.50
N PHE A 41 -2.36 3.85 0.28
CA PHE A 41 -1.43 3.53 1.36
C PHE A 41 -1.02 4.78 2.14
N LYS A 42 -0.73 5.90 1.45
CA LYS A 42 -0.43 7.19 2.08
C LYS A 42 -1.59 7.70 2.92
N MET A 43 -2.81 7.61 2.41
CA MET A 43 -4.00 7.97 3.17
C MET A 43 -4.14 7.09 4.42
N HIS A 44 -3.98 5.77 4.27
CA HIS A 44 -4.05 4.85 5.40
C HIS A 44 -2.96 5.13 6.45
N VAL A 45 -1.71 5.33 6.03
CA VAL A 45 -0.60 5.67 6.94
C VAL A 45 -0.85 6.99 7.64
N LYS A 46 -1.34 8.02 6.94
CA LYS A 46 -1.69 9.30 7.56
C LYS A 46 -2.77 9.13 8.63
N HIS A 47 -3.84 8.38 8.32
CA HIS A 47 -4.87 8.05 9.30
C HIS A 47 -4.32 7.28 10.50
N HIS A 48 -3.42 6.31 10.29
CA HIS A 48 -2.77 5.59 11.39
C HIS A 48 -1.92 6.52 12.27
N LEU A 49 -1.15 7.42 11.67
CA LEU A 49 -0.33 8.40 12.40
C LEU A 49 -1.18 9.43 13.16
N ASP A 50 -2.29 9.90 12.57
CA ASP A 50 -3.23 10.81 13.23
C ASP A 50 -3.95 10.13 14.43
N ASN A 51 -4.03 8.80 14.45
CA ASN A 51 -4.59 8.01 15.56
C ASN A 51 -3.55 7.59 16.61
N ILE A 52 -2.26 7.97 16.47
CA ILE A 52 -1.28 7.78 17.54
C ILE A 52 -1.52 8.85 18.61
N GLU A 53 -2.37 8.52 19.57
CA GLU A 53 -2.52 9.28 20.81
C GLU A 53 -1.28 9.07 21.67
N PHE A 54 -0.53 10.14 21.95
CA PHE A 54 0.54 10.12 22.95
C PHE A 54 -0.09 9.93 24.33
N VAL A 55 -0.14 8.69 24.82
CA VAL A 55 -0.57 8.39 26.19
C VAL A 55 0.57 8.72 27.17
N ASP A 56 0.62 9.96 27.64
CA ASP A 56 1.55 10.38 28.70
C ASP A 56 1.04 9.96 30.10
N THR A 57 0.65 8.69 30.23
CA THR A 57 0.26 8.11 31.51
C THR A 57 1.09 6.85 31.77
N PRO A 58 2.03 6.88 32.72
CA PRO A 58 2.71 5.67 33.13
C PRO A 58 1.67 4.68 33.68
N PRO A 59 1.79 3.38 33.38
CA PRO A 59 0.86 2.39 33.89
C PRO A 59 0.91 2.39 35.43
N ARG A 60 -0.20 2.80 36.07
CA ARG A 60 -0.37 2.60 37.51
C ARG A 60 -0.42 1.10 37.78
N LYS A 61 0.65 0.56 38.37
CA LYS A 61 0.64 -0.78 38.93
C LYS A 61 -0.40 -0.83 40.06
N PRO A 62 -1.37 -1.74 40.04
CA PRO A 62 -2.20 -2.00 41.21
C PRO A 62 -1.32 -2.59 42.32
N HIS A 63 -1.54 -2.10 43.55
CA HIS A 63 -0.88 -2.52 44.78
C HIS A 63 -1.22 -3.97 45.17
#